data_AF-A0A838QCQ0-F1
#
_entry.id   AF-A0A838QCQ0-F1
#
_cell.length_a   1.000
_cell.length_b   1.000
_cell.length_c   1.000
_cell.angle_alpha   90.00
_cell.angle_beta   90.00
_cell.angle_gamma   90.00
#
_symmetry.space_group_name_H-M   'P 1'
#
loop_
_entity.id
_entity.type
_entity.pdbx_description
1 polymer ?
#
loop_
_entity_poly.entity_id
_entity_poly.type
_entity_poly.pdbx_seq_one_letter_code
_entity_poly.pdbx_strand_id
1 'polypeptide(L)'
;MKRGPDCPADPLDSTRDVCTLTPGVYYGGWKVGAKVRLLLEPGMYILAGGGIGLTGTESSIEAVTNTAGIEARIMIFSTDGPGCPSIGAQCQDSINFTSEQSFKAKALNEATCGLVSPQACPWKGILLWQDGTASRPDRPVSIGGQSSNILAGTIYAPKALVDVSGGAAGTGCGGTTSASCLAIQIISYRWKVTGGGLIDMPYDPSGLYQLPQRGLVD
;
A
#
# COMPACT_ATOMS: atom_id res chain seq x y z
N MET A 1 -4.37 15.80 -1.98
CA MET A 1 -4.77 15.91 -3.38
C MET A 1 -6.25 16.24 -3.42
N LYS A 2 -6.55 17.49 -3.79
CA LYS A 2 -7.92 17.95 -4.09
C LYS A 2 -7.99 18.19 -5.61
N ARG A 3 -9.19 18.23 -6.18
CA ARG A 3 -9.44 18.66 -7.57
C ARG A 3 -8.55 19.84 -7.95
N GLY A 4 -7.75 19.65 -9.00
CA GLY A 4 -6.75 20.60 -9.49
C GLY A 4 -6.10 20.09 -10.78
N PRO A 5 -5.26 20.89 -11.45
CA PRO A 5 -4.70 20.61 -12.78
C PRO A 5 -3.87 19.31 -12.88
N ASP A 6 -3.46 18.74 -11.74
CA ASP A 6 -2.63 17.53 -11.66
C ASP A 6 -3.43 16.21 -11.71
N CYS A 7 -4.77 16.30 -11.75
CA CYS A 7 -5.68 15.15 -11.79
C CYS A 7 -6.80 15.38 -12.81
N PRO A 8 -6.57 15.11 -14.11
CA PRO A 8 -7.62 15.22 -15.13
C PRO A 8 -8.76 14.21 -14.90
N ALA A 9 -9.90 14.42 -15.56
CA ALA A 9 -10.99 13.44 -15.57
C ALA A 9 -10.52 12.09 -16.15
N ASP A 10 -11.01 10.97 -15.60
CA ASP A 10 -10.72 9.64 -16.13
C ASP A 10 -11.26 9.53 -17.56
N PRO A 11 -10.45 9.17 -18.56
CA PRO A 11 -10.93 8.95 -19.93
C PRO A 11 -11.95 7.80 -20.04
N LEU A 12 -12.00 6.89 -19.06
CA LEU A 12 -12.93 5.77 -19.01
C LEU A 12 -14.16 6.05 -18.13
N ASP A 13 -14.08 7.02 -17.22
CA ASP A 13 -15.16 7.42 -16.33
C ASP A 13 -15.05 8.90 -15.94
N SER A 14 -15.69 9.77 -16.72
CA SER A 14 -15.70 11.22 -16.49
C SER A 14 -16.28 11.66 -15.13
N THR A 15 -16.88 10.75 -14.36
CA THR A 15 -17.34 11.04 -13.00
C THR A 15 -16.22 11.00 -11.96
N ARG A 16 -15.03 10.51 -12.34
CA ARG A 16 -13.84 10.39 -11.51
C ARG A 16 -12.67 11.18 -12.09
N ASP A 17 -11.78 11.61 -11.21
CA ASP A 17 -10.52 12.26 -11.55
C ASP A 17 -9.37 11.24 -11.38
N VAL A 18 -8.41 11.20 -12.30
CA VAL A 18 -7.24 10.31 -12.26
C VAL A 18 -5.98 11.13 -12.03
N CYS A 19 -5.24 10.80 -10.98
CA CYS A 19 -3.91 11.36 -10.72
C CYS A 19 -2.88 10.25 -10.94
N THR A 20 -1.92 10.44 -11.84
CA THR A 20 -0.79 9.51 -11.97
C THR A 20 0.39 10.01 -11.15
N LEU A 21 0.95 9.14 -10.33
CA LEU A 21 2.15 9.41 -9.54
C LEU A 21 3.31 8.57 -10.04
N THR A 22 4.48 9.20 -10.06
CA THR A 22 5.76 8.53 -10.30
C THR A 22 6.44 8.19 -8.96
N PRO A 23 7.33 7.19 -8.92
CA PRO A 23 8.11 6.88 -7.73
C PRO A 23 8.93 8.08 -7.26
N GLY A 24 9.05 8.26 -5.94
CA GLY A 24 9.75 9.43 -5.38
C GLY A 24 9.43 9.71 -3.92
N VAL A 25 9.86 10.87 -3.45
CA VAL A 25 9.64 11.34 -2.07
C VAL A 25 8.45 12.29 -2.01
N TYR A 26 7.51 11.99 -1.11
CA TYR A 26 6.27 12.71 -0.88
C TYR A 26 6.25 13.23 0.56
N TYR A 27 6.34 14.54 0.72
CA TYR A 27 6.31 15.19 2.03
C TYR A 27 4.87 15.44 2.48
N GLY A 28 4.54 15.10 3.73
CA GLY A 28 3.22 15.37 4.28
C GLY A 28 2.13 14.37 3.88
N GLY A 29 2.52 13.26 3.25
CA GLY A 29 1.66 12.11 3.00
C GLY A 29 0.62 12.35 1.92
N TRP A 30 -0.30 11.40 1.80
CA TRP A 30 -1.36 11.44 0.79
C TRP A 30 -2.72 11.61 1.45
N LYS A 31 -3.44 12.63 0.99
CA LYS A 31 -4.86 12.80 1.30
C LYS A 31 -5.64 12.74 -0.01
N VAL A 32 -6.39 11.67 -0.24
CA VAL A 32 -7.11 11.47 -1.50
C VAL A 32 -8.58 11.83 -1.28
N GLY A 33 -9.09 12.74 -2.13
CA GLY A 33 -10.46 13.21 -2.11
C GLY A 33 -11.45 12.23 -2.74
N ALA A 34 -12.74 12.58 -2.75
CA ALA A 34 -13.79 11.73 -3.31
C ALA A 34 -13.66 11.61 -4.82
N LYS A 35 -13.98 10.43 -5.36
CA LYS A 35 -13.93 10.12 -6.80
C LYS A 35 -12.57 10.39 -7.44
N VAL A 36 -11.49 10.23 -6.66
CA VAL A 36 -10.12 10.32 -7.16
C VAL A 36 -9.51 8.94 -7.22
N ARG A 37 -8.98 8.58 -8.39
CA ARG A 37 -8.18 7.37 -8.64
C ARG A 37 -6.71 7.75 -8.72
N LEU A 38 -5.92 7.25 -7.79
CA LEU A 38 -4.48 7.44 -7.75
C LEU A 38 -3.81 6.27 -8.47
N LEU A 39 -3.19 6.55 -9.61
CA LEU A 39 -2.48 5.57 -10.43
C LEU A 39 -0.98 5.64 -10.09
N LEU A 40 -0.41 4.55 -9.60
CA LEU A 40 1.00 4.49 -9.19
C LEU A 40 1.84 3.74 -10.23
N GLU A 41 2.81 4.42 -10.83
CA GLU A 41 3.82 3.77 -11.66
C GLU A 41 4.70 2.80 -10.82
N PRO A 42 5.29 1.76 -11.43
CA PRO A 42 6.13 0.81 -10.70
C PRO A 42 7.34 1.48 -10.02
N GLY A 43 7.56 1.19 -8.73
CA GLY A 43 8.74 1.69 -7.99
C GLY A 43 8.49 1.96 -6.50
N MET A 44 9.37 2.75 -5.89
CA MET A 44 9.32 3.06 -4.45
C MET A 44 8.77 4.46 -4.18
N TYR A 45 7.80 4.53 -3.28
CA TYR A 45 7.14 5.76 -2.82
C TYR A 45 7.53 5.99 -1.36
N ILE A 46 8.29 7.05 -1.10
CA ILE A 46 8.73 7.42 0.25
C ILE A 46 7.78 8.49 0.77
N LEU A 47 6.96 8.15 1.76
CA LEU A 47 6.12 9.09 2.48
C LEU A 47 6.93 9.67 3.64
N ALA A 48 7.52 10.83 3.41
CA ALA A 48 8.26 11.61 4.40
C ALA A 48 7.27 12.44 5.26
N GLY A 49 6.54 11.72 6.11
CA GLY A 49 5.49 12.21 7.00
C GLY A 49 4.07 12.15 6.45
N GLY A 50 3.08 12.40 7.33
CA GLY A 50 1.67 12.68 6.99
C GLY A 50 0.79 11.50 6.56
N GLY A 51 1.36 10.30 6.45
CA GLY A 51 0.62 9.03 6.28
C GLY A 51 -0.17 8.92 4.97
N ILE A 52 -1.15 8.01 4.94
CA ILE A 52 -2.12 7.90 3.84
C ILE A 52 -3.52 7.96 4.42
N GLY A 53 -4.29 8.93 3.97
CA GLY A 53 -5.71 9.07 4.27
C GLY A 53 -6.52 9.15 2.98
N LEU A 54 -7.23 8.08 2.67
CA LEU A 54 -8.31 8.15 1.70
C LEU A 54 -9.55 8.64 2.47
N THR A 55 -10.06 9.84 2.15
CA THR A 55 -11.14 10.48 2.92
C THR A 55 -12.41 10.71 2.12
N GLY A 56 -12.41 10.33 0.84
CA GLY A 56 -13.56 10.52 -0.04
C GLY A 56 -14.22 9.21 -0.46
N THR A 57 -15.51 9.29 -0.78
CA THR A 57 -16.29 8.19 -1.36
C THR A 57 -15.70 7.81 -2.73
N GLU A 58 -15.71 6.52 -3.05
CA GLU A 58 -15.22 5.99 -4.34
C GLU A 58 -13.79 6.41 -4.73
N SER A 59 -12.90 6.60 -3.75
CA SER A 59 -11.49 6.88 -4.00
C SER A 59 -10.66 5.60 -4.06
N SER A 60 -9.65 5.55 -4.92
CA SER A 60 -8.82 4.35 -5.08
C SER A 60 -7.34 4.67 -5.23
N ILE A 61 -6.49 3.72 -4.81
CA ILE A 61 -5.08 3.67 -5.17
C ILE A 61 -4.84 2.39 -5.93
N GLU A 62 -4.27 2.49 -7.11
CA GLU A 62 -4.02 1.37 -8.00
C GLU A 62 -2.62 1.49 -8.58
N ALA A 63 -1.77 0.48 -8.39
CA ALA A 63 -0.53 0.37 -9.16
C ALA A 63 -0.89 0.04 -10.62
N VAL A 64 -0.38 0.81 -11.58
CA VAL A 64 -0.76 0.78 -13.01
C VAL A 64 -1.01 -0.65 -13.52
N THR A 65 -2.26 -0.94 -13.82
CA THR A 65 -2.65 -2.14 -14.55
C THR A 65 -2.53 -1.85 -16.04
N ASN A 66 -1.75 -2.63 -16.78
CA ASN A 66 -2.05 -2.76 -18.20
C ASN A 66 -3.42 -3.47 -18.32
N THR A 67 -4.05 -3.40 -19.48
CA THR A 67 -5.33 -4.07 -19.75
C THR A 67 -5.28 -5.61 -19.60
N ALA A 68 -4.10 -6.20 -19.34
CA ALA A 68 -3.88 -7.63 -19.11
C ALA A 68 -3.78 -8.03 -17.63
N GLY A 69 -3.71 -7.08 -16.68
CA GLY A 69 -3.72 -7.37 -15.24
C GLY A 69 -2.83 -6.46 -14.39
N ILE A 70 -2.82 -6.73 -13.08
CA ILE A 70 -1.94 -6.03 -12.11
C ILE A 70 -0.53 -6.57 -12.26
N GLU A 71 0.29 -5.86 -13.02
CA GLU A 71 1.73 -6.11 -13.18
C GLU A 71 2.61 -4.98 -12.63
N ALA A 72 2.10 -3.75 -12.45
CA ALA A 72 2.88 -2.73 -11.77
C ALA A 72 3.06 -3.08 -10.29
N ARG A 73 4.31 -3.03 -9.87
CA ARG A 73 4.73 -3.38 -8.51
C ARG A 73 5.32 -2.18 -7.83
N ILE A 74 4.94 -2.00 -6.58
CA ILE A 74 5.32 -0.83 -5.80
C ILE A 74 5.80 -1.24 -4.42
N MET A 75 6.49 -0.32 -3.77
CA MET A 75 6.74 -0.32 -2.34
C MET A 75 6.41 1.05 -1.80
N ILE A 76 5.66 1.11 -0.69
CA ILE A 76 5.43 2.34 0.05
C ILE A 76 6.25 2.28 1.34
N PHE A 77 7.17 3.22 1.51
CA PHE A 77 7.95 3.40 2.72
C PHE A 77 7.49 4.67 3.44
N SER A 78 6.88 4.50 4.61
CA SER A 78 6.45 5.59 5.48
C SER A 78 7.51 5.82 6.55
N THR A 79 7.98 7.06 6.67
CA THR A 79 9.03 7.50 7.60
C THR A 79 8.86 9.00 7.92
N ASP A 80 9.79 9.56 8.70
CA ASP A 80 9.85 11.00 8.94
C ASP A 80 10.49 11.76 7.77
N GLY A 81 9.99 12.95 7.52
CA GLY A 81 10.66 13.97 6.72
C GLY A 81 11.64 14.82 7.53
N PRO A 82 12.46 15.63 6.85
CA PRO A 82 13.58 16.36 7.45
C PRO A 82 13.16 17.42 8.47
N GLY A 83 11.90 17.86 8.46
CA GLY A 83 11.36 18.81 9.42
C GLY A 83 10.74 18.17 10.67
N CYS A 84 10.66 16.85 10.80
CA CYS A 84 10.21 16.21 12.03
C CYS A 84 11.31 16.31 13.12
N PRO A 85 11.00 16.63 14.40
CA PRO A 85 9.67 16.82 14.98
C PRO A 85 9.09 18.24 14.90
N SER A 86 9.84 19.21 14.37
CA SER A 86 9.44 20.63 14.33
C SER A 86 8.22 20.91 13.44
N ILE A 87 7.99 20.11 12.39
CA ILE A 87 6.85 20.19 11.48
C ILE A 87 6.06 18.88 11.60
N GLY A 88 4.97 18.90 12.37
CA GLY A 88 4.20 17.69 12.66
C GLY A 88 3.64 16.95 11.43
N ALA A 89 3.37 17.66 10.34
CA ALA A 89 2.95 17.05 9.07
C ALA A 89 4.07 16.25 8.38
N GLN A 90 5.33 16.54 8.69
CA GLN A 90 6.48 15.77 8.21
C GLN A 90 6.86 14.64 9.17
N CYS A 91 6.13 14.41 10.25
CA CYS A 91 6.31 13.21 11.05
C CYS A 91 5.45 12.07 10.52
N GLN A 92 5.96 10.84 10.64
CA GLN A 92 5.26 9.63 10.28
C GLN A 92 3.84 9.60 10.87
N ASP A 93 2.87 9.16 10.06
CA ASP A 93 1.48 9.03 10.48
C ASP A 93 0.84 7.75 9.92
N SER A 94 -0.41 7.53 10.31
CA SER A 94 -1.18 6.34 9.98
C SER A 94 -1.40 6.15 8.47
N ILE A 95 -1.45 4.89 8.06
CA ILE A 95 -1.85 4.47 6.72
C ILE A 95 -3.24 3.85 6.86
N ASN A 96 -4.26 4.49 6.30
CA ASN A 96 -5.64 4.04 6.45
C ASN A 96 -6.35 3.92 5.09
N PHE A 97 -6.84 2.71 4.83
CA PHE A 97 -7.73 2.37 3.74
C PHE A 97 -9.04 1.87 4.36
N THR A 98 -10.15 2.61 4.20
CA THR A 98 -11.45 2.31 4.83
C THR A 98 -12.53 1.97 3.78
N SER A 99 -13.79 1.81 4.23
CA SER A 99 -14.80 0.92 3.64
C SER A 99 -15.33 1.21 2.23
N GLU A 100 -15.09 2.38 1.65
CA GLU A 100 -15.55 2.70 0.28
C GLU A 100 -14.43 2.84 -0.74
N GLN A 101 -13.22 2.51 -0.33
CA GLN A 101 -12.03 2.73 -1.15
C GLN A 101 -11.60 1.46 -1.86
N SER A 102 -10.60 1.53 -2.73
CA SER A 102 -9.89 0.32 -3.18
C SER A 102 -8.40 0.54 -3.11
N PHE A 103 -7.66 -0.47 -2.64
CA PHE A 103 -6.21 -0.51 -2.79
C PHE A 103 -5.82 -1.76 -3.59
N LYS A 104 -5.21 -1.53 -4.75
CA LYS A 104 -4.78 -2.58 -5.68
C LYS A 104 -3.29 -2.43 -5.97
N ALA A 105 -2.47 -3.25 -5.35
CA ALA A 105 -1.03 -3.19 -5.51
C ALA A 105 -0.36 -4.52 -5.18
N LYS A 106 0.75 -4.79 -5.86
CA LYS A 106 1.63 -5.92 -5.57
C LYS A 106 3.00 -5.40 -5.18
N ALA A 107 3.66 -6.07 -4.24
CA ALA A 107 5.02 -5.74 -3.84
C ALA A 107 6.01 -5.89 -5.00
N LEU A 108 7.10 -5.13 -4.90
CA LEU A 108 8.26 -5.23 -5.78
C LEU A 108 8.73 -6.69 -5.89
N ASN A 109 9.03 -7.12 -7.12
CA ASN A 109 9.70 -8.39 -7.38
C ASN A 109 11.09 -8.10 -7.99
N GLU A 110 11.83 -9.16 -8.27
CA GLU A 110 13.20 -9.06 -8.81
C GLU A 110 13.29 -8.22 -10.10
N ALA A 111 12.30 -8.32 -10.98
CA ALA A 111 12.25 -7.57 -12.23
C ALA A 111 12.01 -6.06 -12.01
N THR A 112 11.15 -5.68 -11.06
CA THR A 112 10.85 -4.27 -10.77
C THR A 112 11.80 -3.65 -9.75
N CYS A 113 12.50 -4.47 -8.98
CA CYS A 113 13.52 -4.04 -8.02
C CYS A 113 14.65 -3.24 -8.67
N GLY A 114 15.04 -3.59 -9.89
CA GLY A 114 16.08 -2.87 -10.65
C GLY A 114 15.73 -1.41 -10.94
N LEU A 115 14.44 -1.04 -10.89
CA LEU A 115 13.97 0.34 -11.03
C LEU A 115 14.22 1.18 -9.77
N VAL A 116 14.42 0.53 -8.62
CA VAL A 116 14.55 1.18 -7.30
C VAL A 116 15.99 1.13 -6.81
N SER A 117 16.69 0.03 -7.05
CA SER A 117 18.10 -0.16 -6.67
C SER A 117 18.76 -1.15 -7.64
N PRO A 118 19.74 -0.70 -8.45
CA PRO A 118 20.38 -1.54 -9.46
C PRO A 118 21.25 -2.68 -8.90
N GLN A 119 21.65 -2.64 -7.63
CA GLN A 119 22.69 -3.51 -7.07
C GLN A 119 22.21 -4.48 -5.98
N ALA A 120 21.09 -4.20 -5.32
CA ALA A 120 20.51 -5.07 -4.30
C ALA A 120 19.03 -4.75 -4.09
N CYS A 121 18.19 -5.79 -3.93
CA CYS A 121 16.79 -5.61 -3.57
C CYS A 121 16.43 -6.20 -2.20
N PRO A 122 16.96 -5.61 -1.10
CA PRO A 122 16.58 -6.03 0.24
C PRO A 122 15.12 -5.68 0.57
N TRP A 123 14.40 -5.02 -0.32
CA TRP A 123 12.98 -4.66 -0.15
C TRP A 123 12.03 -5.52 -1.00
N LYS A 124 12.56 -6.51 -1.75
CA LYS A 124 11.78 -7.41 -2.61
C LYS A 124 10.68 -8.08 -1.78
N GLY A 125 9.45 -7.99 -2.22
CA GLY A 125 8.30 -8.58 -1.52
C GLY A 125 7.71 -7.71 -0.42
N ILE A 126 8.28 -6.55 -0.08
CA ILE A 126 7.64 -5.58 0.82
C ILE A 126 6.72 -4.66 0.02
N LEU A 127 5.43 -4.64 0.38
CA LEU A 127 4.44 -3.71 -0.20
C LEU A 127 4.35 -2.43 0.63
N LEU A 128 4.24 -2.56 1.96
CA LEU A 128 4.14 -1.46 2.90
C LEU A 128 5.21 -1.60 3.98
N TRP A 129 5.95 -0.53 4.24
CA TRP A 129 6.88 -0.42 5.37
C TRP A 129 6.53 0.82 6.19
N GLN A 130 6.13 0.65 7.45
CA GLN A 130 6.12 1.70 8.47
C GLN A 130 7.42 1.69 9.28
N ASP A 131 8.19 2.77 9.23
CA ASP A 131 9.50 2.85 9.87
C ASP A 131 9.40 2.70 11.39
N GLY A 132 10.09 1.68 11.92
CA GLY A 132 10.14 1.40 13.35
C GLY A 132 11.09 2.31 14.14
N THR A 133 11.87 3.14 13.44
CA THR A 133 12.84 4.10 13.99
C THR A 133 12.38 5.54 13.87
N ALA A 134 11.32 5.81 13.09
CA ALA A 134 10.70 7.13 13.00
C ALA A 134 10.12 7.61 14.34
N SER A 135 9.85 8.91 14.43
CA SER A 135 9.34 9.63 15.60
C SER A 135 8.01 9.09 16.13
N ARG A 136 7.19 8.48 15.26
CA ARG A 136 5.86 7.96 15.57
C ARG A 136 5.70 6.53 15.02
N PRO A 137 6.46 5.56 15.56
CA PRO A 137 6.52 4.21 15.00
C PRO A 137 5.32 3.34 15.35
N ASP A 138 4.43 3.83 16.22
CA ASP A 138 3.22 3.17 16.72
C ASP A 138 1.97 3.46 15.86
N ARG A 139 2.11 4.30 14.82
CA ARG A 139 1.00 4.74 13.98
C ARG A 139 0.42 3.58 13.18
N PRO A 140 -0.90 3.35 13.23
CA PRO A 140 -1.50 2.13 12.71
C PRO A 140 -1.44 2.04 11.18
N VAL A 141 -1.44 0.80 10.70
CA VAL A 141 -1.73 0.44 9.31
C VAL A 141 -3.08 -0.25 9.31
N SER A 142 -4.10 0.43 8.79
CA SER A 142 -5.46 -0.10 8.71
C SER A 142 -5.80 -0.36 7.26
N ILE A 143 -6.07 -1.63 6.94
CA ILE A 143 -6.44 -2.08 5.60
C ILE A 143 -7.82 -2.68 5.71
N GLY A 144 -8.85 -2.08 5.10
CA GLY A 144 -10.09 -2.82 4.95
C GLY A 144 -11.39 -2.12 4.60
N GLY A 145 -12.44 -2.94 4.60
CA GLY A 145 -13.85 -2.56 4.46
C GLY A 145 -14.45 -2.54 3.05
N GLN A 146 -13.77 -3.08 2.02
CA GLN A 146 -13.99 -2.68 0.62
C GLN A 146 -14.54 -3.79 -0.31
N SER A 147 -14.98 -3.40 -1.51
CA SER A 147 -15.55 -4.28 -2.55
C SER A 147 -14.52 -4.92 -3.51
N SER A 148 -13.28 -4.41 -3.63
CA SER A 148 -12.23 -5.00 -4.51
C SER A 148 -10.78 -4.67 -4.11
N ASN A 149 -10.31 -5.18 -2.97
CA ASN A 149 -8.89 -5.07 -2.61
C ASN A 149 -8.05 -6.13 -3.30
N ILE A 150 -6.96 -5.75 -3.97
CA ILE A 150 -6.00 -6.72 -4.51
C ILE A 150 -4.63 -6.37 -3.99
N LEU A 151 -4.26 -6.95 -2.85
CA LEU A 151 -2.97 -6.74 -2.21
C LEU A 151 -2.16 -8.03 -2.26
N ALA A 152 -0.91 -7.93 -2.70
CA ALA A 152 0.05 -9.02 -2.59
C ALA A 152 1.40 -8.51 -2.08
N GLY A 153 1.97 -9.18 -1.08
CA GLY A 153 3.27 -8.84 -0.50
C GLY A 153 3.26 -8.68 1.01
N THR A 154 4.36 -8.15 1.55
CA THR A 154 4.59 -8.04 2.99
C THR A 154 4.27 -6.64 3.51
N ILE A 155 3.54 -6.58 4.62
CA ILE A 155 3.35 -5.39 5.44
C ILE A 155 4.33 -5.49 6.60
N TYR A 156 5.35 -4.65 6.58
CA TYR A 156 6.35 -4.54 7.64
C TYR A 156 6.04 -3.33 8.52
N ALA A 157 5.60 -3.58 9.75
CA ALA A 157 5.13 -2.55 10.67
C ALA A 157 5.48 -2.96 12.12
N PRO A 158 6.79 -3.02 12.47
CA PRO A 158 7.28 -3.73 13.64
C PRO A 158 6.70 -3.21 14.98
N LYS A 159 6.42 -1.90 15.08
CA LYS A 159 5.91 -1.25 16.30
C LYS A 159 4.45 -0.78 16.20
N ALA A 160 3.86 -0.85 15.02
CA ALA A 160 2.49 -0.37 14.76
C ALA A 160 1.47 -1.51 14.89
N LEU A 161 0.21 -1.13 15.14
CA LEU A 161 -0.92 -2.05 14.98
C LEU A 161 -1.24 -2.20 13.50
N VAL A 162 -1.27 -3.44 13.01
CA VAL A 162 -1.82 -3.76 11.68
C VAL A 162 -3.26 -4.26 11.85
N ASP A 163 -4.24 -3.48 11.42
CA ASP A 163 -5.65 -3.86 11.43
C ASP A 163 -6.06 -4.23 10.01
N VAL A 164 -6.37 -5.50 9.80
CA VAL A 164 -6.95 -5.96 8.53
C VAL A 164 -8.43 -6.20 8.75
N SER A 165 -9.27 -5.34 8.17
CA SER A 165 -10.73 -5.52 8.14
C SER A 165 -11.19 -5.96 6.75
N GLY A 166 -12.14 -6.89 6.65
CA GLY A 166 -12.62 -7.31 5.32
C GLY A 166 -14.12 -7.13 5.11
N GLY A 167 -14.47 -6.92 3.84
CA GLY A 167 -15.77 -7.21 3.25
C GLY A 167 -15.71 -8.55 2.50
N ALA A 168 -16.86 -9.10 2.10
CA ALA A 168 -17.01 -10.44 1.53
C ALA A 168 -15.92 -10.77 0.50
N ALA A 169 -15.03 -11.70 0.83
CA ALA A 169 -13.99 -12.14 -0.06
C ALA A 169 -14.55 -13.17 -1.07
N GLY A 170 -14.22 -12.98 -2.35
CA GLY A 170 -14.25 -14.07 -3.31
C GLY A 170 -13.08 -15.00 -3.01
N THR A 171 -13.32 -16.31 -3.07
CA THR A 171 -12.31 -17.34 -2.88
C THR A 171 -11.19 -17.23 -3.91
N GLY A 172 -9.94 -17.08 -3.45
CA GLY A 172 -8.72 -17.34 -4.21
C GLY A 172 -8.12 -16.16 -4.97
N CYS A 173 -6.82 -15.93 -4.73
CA CYS A 173 -5.99 -14.99 -5.48
C CYS A 173 -5.66 -15.42 -6.94
N GLY A 174 -6.35 -16.44 -7.47
CA GLY A 174 -6.23 -16.91 -8.85
C GLY A 174 -7.25 -16.31 -9.83
N GLY A 175 -8.12 -15.42 -9.37
CA GLY A 175 -9.18 -14.80 -10.18
C GLY A 175 -8.83 -13.42 -10.74
N THR A 176 -9.58 -13.01 -11.78
CA THR A 176 -9.52 -11.72 -12.49
C THR A 176 -9.46 -10.48 -11.58
N THR A 177 -9.09 -9.32 -12.13
CA THR A 177 -8.90 -7.98 -11.50
C THR A 177 -10.06 -7.40 -10.67
N SER A 178 -11.12 -8.18 -10.44
CA SER A 178 -12.35 -7.82 -9.73
C SER A 178 -12.57 -8.63 -8.44
N ALA A 179 -11.73 -9.62 -8.14
CA ALA A 179 -11.82 -10.39 -6.89
C ALA A 179 -11.06 -9.68 -5.76
N SER A 180 -11.69 -9.56 -4.58
CA SER A 180 -10.98 -9.15 -3.36
C SER A 180 -10.00 -10.25 -2.95
N CYS A 181 -8.70 -10.02 -3.15
CA CYS A 181 -7.59 -10.92 -2.83
C CYS A 181 -6.59 -10.18 -1.93
N LEU A 182 -6.33 -10.75 -0.75
CA LEU A 182 -5.35 -10.24 0.21
C LEU A 182 -4.25 -11.27 0.42
N ALA A 183 -3.38 -11.47 -0.58
CA ALA A 183 -2.21 -12.37 -0.52
C ALA A 183 -1.04 -11.73 0.26
N ILE A 184 -1.24 -11.50 1.56
CA ILE A 184 -0.33 -10.69 2.38
C ILE A 184 0.39 -11.48 3.46
N GLN A 185 1.65 -11.10 3.73
CA GLN A 185 2.38 -11.46 4.94
C GLN A 185 2.40 -10.25 5.87
N ILE A 186 2.15 -10.45 7.16
CA ILE A 186 2.19 -9.37 8.16
C ILE A 186 3.37 -9.61 9.11
N ILE A 187 4.23 -8.60 9.25
CA ILE A 187 5.32 -8.58 10.23
C ILE A 187 5.12 -7.37 11.15
N SER A 188 4.46 -7.60 12.28
CA SER A 188 4.20 -6.59 13.32
C SER A 188 4.11 -7.23 14.70
N TYR A 189 4.35 -6.45 15.76
CA TYR A 189 4.16 -6.92 17.14
C TYR A 189 2.67 -7.09 17.49
N ARG A 190 1.81 -6.24 16.90
CA ARG A 190 0.36 -6.31 17.07
C ARG A 190 -0.31 -6.32 15.71
N TRP A 191 -1.18 -7.29 15.51
CA TRP A 191 -2.10 -7.31 14.39
C TRP A 191 -3.44 -7.86 14.85
N LYS A 192 -4.50 -7.48 14.15
CA LYS A 192 -5.83 -8.04 14.34
C LYS A 192 -6.54 -8.15 13.01
N VAL A 193 -7.47 -9.10 12.94
CA VAL A 193 -8.37 -9.28 11.82
C VAL A 193 -9.77 -8.96 12.31
N THR A 194 -10.46 -8.05 11.64
CA THR A 194 -11.80 -7.61 12.03
C THR A 194 -12.80 -7.71 10.87
N GLY A 195 -14.10 -7.80 11.17
CA GLY A 195 -15.15 -7.95 10.16
C GLY A 195 -15.25 -9.37 9.56
N GLY A 196 -16.04 -9.52 8.48
CA GLY A 196 -16.29 -10.79 7.79
C GLY A 196 -15.28 -11.13 6.69
N GLY A 197 -14.08 -10.55 6.78
CA GLY A 197 -13.02 -10.71 5.79
C GLY A 197 -12.39 -12.09 5.78
N LEU A 198 -12.18 -12.66 4.60
CA LEU A 198 -11.26 -13.76 4.41
C LEU A 198 -9.88 -13.18 4.09
N ILE A 199 -8.86 -13.62 4.83
CA ILE A 199 -7.46 -13.35 4.49
C ILE A 199 -6.91 -14.63 3.88
N ASP A 200 -6.46 -14.54 2.63
CA ASP A 200 -5.77 -15.63 1.95
C ASP A 200 -4.27 -15.44 2.18
N MET A 201 -3.60 -16.39 2.85
CA MET A 201 -2.16 -16.32 3.11
C MET A 201 -1.43 -17.34 2.23
N PRO A 202 -1.43 -17.18 0.90
CA PRO A 202 -0.73 -18.11 0.03
C PRO A 202 0.77 -17.95 0.28
N TYR A 203 1.46 -19.06 0.52
CA TYR A 203 2.90 -19.06 0.50
C TYR A 203 3.38 -18.96 -0.96
N ASP A 204 3.77 -17.75 -1.37
CA ASP A 204 4.45 -17.51 -2.64
C ASP A 204 5.88 -17.00 -2.36
N PRO A 205 6.91 -17.86 -2.56
CA PRO A 205 8.30 -17.47 -2.33
C PRO A 205 8.82 -16.40 -3.28
N SER A 206 8.09 -16.10 -4.37
CA SER A 206 8.42 -15.06 -5.34
C SER A 206 7.76 -13.70 -5.06
N GLY A 207 6.71 -13.69 -4.24
CA GLY A 207 5.87 -12.51 -3.95
C GLY A 207 5.99 -11.93 -2.55
N LEU A 208 6.48 -12.70 -1.57
CA LEU A 208 6.62 -12.28 -0.17
C LEU A 208 8.07 -11.96 0.21
N TYR A 209 8.25 -11.14 1.24
CA TYR A 209 9.57 -10.78 1.78
C TYR A 209 10.27 -12.01 2.38
N GLN A 210 11.56 -12.15 2.06
CA GLN A 210 12.40 -13.23 2.56
C GLN A 210 13.25 -12.72 3.72
N LEU A 211 13.07 -13.29 4.91
CA LEU A 211 13.99 -13.05 6.02
C LEU A 211 15.33 -13.74 5.68
N PRO A 212 16.46 -13.01 5.65
CA PRO A 212 17.76 -13.57 5.27
C PRO A 212 18.31 -14.60 6.28
N GLN A 213 17.63 -14.82 7.39
CA GLN A 213 17.95 -15.86 8.38
C GLN A 213 16.80 -16.86 8.48
N ARG A 214 17.15 -18.15 8.40
CA ARG A 214 16.24 -19.29 8.55
C ARG A 214 15.59 -19.22 9.93
N GLY A 215 14.34 -18.77 9.98
CA GLY A 215 13.51 -18.88 11.17
C GLY A 215 13.07 -20.33 11.39
N LEU A 216 13.99 -21.20 11.80
CA LEU A 216 13.64 -22.27 12.72
C LEU A 216 13.69 -21.64 14.12
N VAL A 217 12.64 -21.86 14.89
CA VAL A 217 12.70 -21.71 16.34
C VAL A 217 13.75 -22.74 16.81
N ASP A 218 14.84 -22.29 17.40
CA ASP A 218 15.67 -23.16 18.25
C ASP A 218 15.06 -23.20 19.67
#